data_AF-A0A0A7JY84-F1
#
_entry.id   AF-A0A0A7JY84-F1
#
_cell.length_a   1.000
_cell.length_b   1.000
_cell.length_c   1.000
_cell.angle_alpha   90.00
_cell.angle_beta   90.00
_cell.angle_gamma   90.00
#
_symmetry.space_group_name_H-M   'P 1'
#
loop_
_entity.id
_entity.type
_entity.pdbx_description
1 polymer ?
#
loop_
_entity_poly.entity_id
_entity_poly.type
_entity_poly.pdbx_seq_one_letter_code
_entity_poly.pdbx_strand_id
1 'polypeptide(L)'
;PNTFNGHGYHLFQAMRFGIEEINNSTTLLPNVTLGYKLFDVCSESANMYATLSVLSTPGTRYTEIQGDPAHHSSEILAVIGPDTTNHAATTAALLSPFLMPL
;
A
#
# COMPACT_ATOMS: atom_id res chain seq x y z
N PRO A 1 -12.10 -3.07 -25.46
CA PRO A 1 -11.30 -4.25 -25.06
C PRO A 1 -10.27 -3.84 -24.00
N ASN A 2 -10.47 -4.31 -22.76
CA ASN A 2 -9.56 -4.06 -21.65
C ASN A 2 -8.28 -4.87 -21.88
N THR A 3 -7.29 -4.24 -22.52
CA THR A 3 -5.99 -4.85 -22.76
C THR A 3 -5.24 -4.95 -21.45
N PHE A 4 -4.68 -6.12 -21.19
CA PHE A 4 -3.78 -6.39 -20.07
C PHE A 4 -2.65 -5.33 -20.00
N ASN A 5 -2.41 -4.79 -18.80
CA ASN A 5 -1.32 -3.85 -18.57
C ASN A 5 -0.04 -4.60 -18.18
N GLY A 6 0.85 -4.83 -19.16
CA GLY A 6 2.13 -5.49 -18.93
C GLY A 6 3.09 -4.70 -18.03
N HIS A 7 3.04 -3.36 -18.07
CA HIS A 7 3.88 -2.53 -17.19
C HIS A 7 3.49 -2.73 -15.72
N GLY A 8 2.19 -2.63 -15.41
CA GLY A 8 1.67 -2.86 -14.06
C GLY A 8 1.97 -4.27 -13.55
N TYR A 9 1.89 -5.28 -14.42
CA TYR A 9 2.24 -6.65 -14.05
C TYR A 9 3.74 -6.81 -13.71
N HIS A 10 4.63 -6.17 -14.44
CA HIS A 10 6.06 -6.21 -14.10
C HIS A 10 6.36 -5.51 -12.77
N LEU A 11 5.68 -4.39 -12.47
CA LEU A 11 5.80 -3.73 -11.16
C LEU A 11 5.29 -4.62 -10.02
N PHE A 12 4.16 -5.30 -10.22
CA PHE A 12 3.65 -6.31 -9.29
C PHE A 12 4.69 -7.40 -9.02
N GLN A 13 5.32 -7.93 -10.08
CA GLN A 13 6.32 -8.98 -9.93
C GLN A 13 7.60 -8.49 -9.27
N ALA A 14 8.03 -7.26 -9.56
CA ALA A 14 9.17 -6.64 -8.91
C ALA A 14 8.95 -6.48 -7.40
N MET A 15 7.75 -6.08 -6.97
CA MET A 15 7.40 -5.97 -5.55
C MET A 15 7.42 -7.33 -4.85
N ARG A 16 6.78 -8.35 -5.44
CA ARG A 16 6.79 -9.72 -4.91
C ARG A 16 8.22 -10.27 -4.78
N PHE A 17 8.99 -10.18 -5.86
CA PHE A 17 10.37 -10.66 -5.91
C PHE A 17 11.26 -9.92 -4.90
N GLY A 18 11.14 -8.59 -4.81
CA GLY A 18 11.90 -7.80 -3.85
C GLY A 18 11.63 -8.23 -2.41
N ILE A 19 10.39 -8.53 -2.06
CA ILE A 19 10.04 -9.04 -0.72
C ILE A 19 10.57 -10.45 -0.49
N GLU A 20 10.50 -11.33 -1.49
CA GLU A 20 11.08 -12.68 -1.41
C GLU A 20 12.60 -12.62 -1.16
N GLU A 21 13.32 -11.74 -1.85
CA GLU A 21 14.75 -11.53 -1.66
C GLU A 21 15.07 -10.95 -0.27
N ILE A 22 14.27 -10.01 0.22
CA ILE A 22 14.43 -9.47 1.58
C ILE A 22 14.23 -10.58 2.62
N ASN A 23 13.16 -11.35 2.51
CA ASN A 23 12.83 -12.42 3.46
C ASN A 23 13.85 -13.58 3.43
N ASN A 24 14.54 -13.78 2.31
CA ASN A 24 15.60 -14.78 2.17
C ASN A 24 16.99 -14.25 2.59
N SER A 25 17.11 -12.96 2.93
CA SER A 25 18.36 -12.35 3.35
C SER A 25 18.66 -12.63 4.82
N THR A 26 19.91 -12.98 5.11
CA THR A 26 20.40 -13.09 6.50
C THR A 26 20.95 -11.77 7.04
N THR A 27 21.11 -10.75 6.19
CA THR A 27 21.66 -9.45 6.56
C THR A 27 20.60 -8.35 6.65
N LEU A 28 19.56 -8.45 5.84
CA LEU A 28 18.48 -7.47 5.78
C LEU A 28 17.28 -8.02 6.53
N LEU A 29 16.87 -7.34 7.60
CA LEU A 29 15.73 -7.71 8.46
C LEU A 29 15.80 -9.17 9.00
N PRO A 30 16.92 -9.56 9.65
CA PRO A 30 17.03 -10.91 10.21
C PRO A 30 15.93 -11.20 11.24
N ASN A 31 15.34 -12.39 11.17
CA ASN A 31 14.22 -12.84 12.01
C ASN A 31 12.90 -12.05 11.83
N VAL A 32 12.75 -11.34 10.72
CA VAL A 32 11.51 -10.65 10.35
C VAL A 32 11.05 -11.17 8.99
N THR A 33 9.75 -11.43 8.86
CA THR A 33 9.12 -11.75 7.58
C THR A 33 8.27 -10.56 7.15
N LEU A 34 8.60 -9.98 6.00
CA LEU A 34 7.78 -8.97 5.34
C LEU A 34 6.62 -9.63 4.59
N GLY A 35 5.40 -9.17 4.88
CA GLY A 35 4.21 -9.44 4.08
C GLY A 35 3.87 -8.28 3.15
N TYR A 36 2.88 -8.47 2.28
CA TYR A 36 2.36 -7.42 1.41
C TYR A 36 0.88 -7.63 1.09
N LYS A 37 0.19 -6.54 0.75
CA LYS A 37 -1.11 -6.53 0.08
C LYS A 37 -0.96 -5.79 -1.24
N LEU A 38 -1.40 -6.40 -2.33
CA LEU A 38 -1.30 -5.84 -3.68
C LEU A 38 -2.70 -5.48 -4.18
N PHE A 39 -2.82 -4.30 -4.79
CA PHE A 39 -4.08 -3.75 -5.29
C PHE A 39 -3.94 -3.35 -6.75
N ASP A 40 -5.01 -3.56 -7.52
CA ASP A 40 -5.13 -3.00 -8.87
C ASP A 40 -5.77 -1.61 -8.77
N VAL A 41 -5.08 -0.60 -9.29
CA VAL A 41 -5.47 0.82 -9.25
C VAL A 41 -5.81 1.36 -10.64
N CYS A 42 -6.44 0.53 -11.48
CA CYS A 42 -6.80 0.83 -12.87
C CYS A 42 -7.71 2.06 -13.11
N SER A 43 -8.20 2.71 -12.05
CA SER A 43 -8.99 3.93 -12.09
C SER A 43 -8.87 4.68 -10.76
N GLU A 44 -9.27 5.95 -10.73
CA GLU A 44 -9.26 6.75 -9.49
C GLU A 44 -10.13 6.13 -8.38
N SER A 45 -11.27 5.53 -8.72
CA SER A 45 -12.12 4.85 -7.72
C SER A 45 -11.45 3.60 -7.16
N ALA A 46 -10.73 2.83 -7.99
CA ALA A 46 -9.94 1.69 -7.54
C ALA A 46 -8.75 2.14 -6.66
N ASN A 47 -8.09 3.24 -7.03
CA ASN A 47 -7.02 3.86 -6.25
C ASN A 47 -7.49 4.31 -4.86
N MET A 48 -8.62 5.01 -4.80
CA MET A 48 -9.25 5.40 -3.53
C MET A 48 -9.66 4.18 -2.70
N TYR A 49 -10.26 3.17 -3.32
CA TYR A 49 -10.64 1.93 -2.64
C TYR A 49 -9.42 1.23 -2.03
N ALA A 50 -8.32 1.10 -2.77
CA ALA A 50 -7.08 0.50 -2.29
C ALA A 50 -6.52 1.29 -1.09
N THR A 51 -6.45 2.61 -1.21
CA THR A 51 -5.91 3.49 -0.16
C THR A 51 -6.77 3.44 1.11
N LEU A 52 -8.10 3.46 0.98
CA LEU A 52 -9.00 3.31 2.13
C LEU A 52 -8.95 1.91 2.75
N SER A 53 -8.74 0.86 1.93
CA SER A 53 -8.56 -0.50 2.43
C SER A 53 -7.29 -0.62 3.27
N VAL A 54 -6.21 0.07 2.88
CA VAL A 54 -4.95 0.16 3.65
C VAL A 54 -5.16 0.83 5.02
N LEU A 55 -6.02 1.84 5.07
CA LEU A 55 -6.36 2.58 6.30
C LEU A 55 -7.46 1.93 7.14
N SER A 56 -8.08 0.86 6.65
CA SER A 56 -9.21 0.22 7.31
C SER A 56 -8.75 -0.66 8.48
N THR A 57 -9.49 -0.60 9.58
CA THR A 57 -9.28 -1.49 10.72
C THR A 57 -10.21 -2.71 10.60
N PRO A 58 -9.70 -3.94 10.74
CA PRO A 58 -10.55 -5.13 10.70
C PRO A 58 -11.71 -5.05 11.68
N GLY A 59 -12.93 -5.26 11.19
CA GLY A 59 -14.14 -5.24 12.01
C GLY A 59 -14.79 -3.86 12.20
N THR A 60 -14.21 -2.77 11.67
CA THR A 60 -14.84 -1.45 11.67
C THR A 60 -15.37 -1.08 10.27
N ARG A 61 -16.34 -0.16 10.22
CA ARG A 61 -16.88 0.41 8.96
C ARG A 61 -16.36 1.83 8.69
N TYR A 62 -15.50 2.33 9.56
CA TYR A 62 -14.99 3.69 9.54
C TYR A 62 -13.55 3.68 10.04
N THR A 63 -12.78 4.68 9.59
CA THR A 63 -11.45 4.96 10.09
C THR A 63 -11.51 6.29 10.84
N GLU A 64 -11.18 6.28 12.13
CA GLU A 64 -11.09 7.52 12.90
C GLU A 64 -9.77 8.23 12.60
N ILE A 65 -9.85 9.50 12.23
CA ILE A 65 -8.69 10.39 12.23
C ILE A 65 -8.52 10.80 13.70
N GLN A 66 -7.68 10.08 14.43
CA GLN A 66 -7.39 10.40 15.82
C GLN A 66 -6.58 11.70 15.92
N GLY A 67 -6.80 12.46 16.99
CA GLY A 67 -6.06 13.70 17.24
C GLY A 67 -4.56 13.48 17.48
N ASP A 68 -4.17 12.25 17.87
CA ASP A 68 -2.79 11.78 17.86
C ASP A 68 -2.60 10.75 16.74
N PRO A 69 -1.91 11.11 15.63
CA PRO A 69 -1.65 10.19 14.53
C PRO A 69 -0.80 8.97 14.93
N ALA A 70 -0.06 9.03 16.04
CA ALA A 70 0.76 7.91 16.53
C ALA A 70 -0.06 6.74 17.07
N HIS A 71 -1.37 6.91 17.27
CA HIS A 71 -2.28 5.89 17.77
C HIS A 71 -3.14 5.22 16.68
N HIS A 72 -2.85 5.48 15.40
CA HIS A 72 -3.49 4.73 14.32
C HIS A 72 -2.94 3.28 14.25
N SER A 73 -3.83 2.31 14.40
CA SER A 73 -3.51 0.88 14.32
C SER A 73 -3.91 0.34 12.94
N SER A 74 -2.98 0.36 11.99
CA SER A 74 -3.10 -0.33 10.70
C SER A 74 -2.18 -1.56 10.66
N GLU A 75 -2.61 -2.59 9.97
CA GLU A 75 -1.76 -3.74 9.60
C GLU A 75 -0.68 -3.34 8.57
N ILE A 76 -0.86 -2.21 7.89
CA ILE A 76 0.02 -1.71 6.83
C ILE A 76 0.91 -0.61 7.39
N LEU A 77 2.22 -0.77 7.19
CA LEU A 77 3.24 0.17 7.68
C LEU A 77 3.59 1.26 6.66
N ALA A 78 3.51 0.94 5.37
CA ALA A 78 3.84 1.84 4.27
C ALA A 78 3.16 1.35 2.99
N VAL A 79 3.00 2.27 2.04
CA VAL A 79 2.50 2.00 0.68
C VAL A 79 3.64 2.23 -0.31
N ILE A 80 3.69 1.44 -1.39
CA ILE A 80 4.62 1.66 -2.51
C ILE A 80 3.79 1.91 -3.77
N GLY A 81 4.12 2.98 -4.51
CA GLY A 81 3.36 3.43 -5.67
C GLY A 81 2.22 4.38 -5.28
N PRO A 82 1.17 4.53 -6.10
CA PRO A 82 1.03 4.02 -7.46
C PRO A 82 1.97 4.71 -8.47
N ASP A 83 2.04 4.19 -9.69
CA ASP A 83 3.01 4.57 -10.73
C ASP A 83 2.67 5.87 -11.49
N THR A 84 1.48 6.43 -11.27
CA THR A 84 1.05 7.70 -11.90
C THR A 84 0.93 8.83 -10.89
N THR A 85 1.33 10.04 -11.29
CA THR A 85 1.31 11.23 -10.42
C THR A 85 -0.07 11.56 -9.87
N ASN A 86 -1.14 11.44 -10.68
CA ASN A 86 -2.50 11.76 -10.23
C ASN A 86 -2.96 10.80 -9.13
N HIS A 87 -2.83 9.48 -9.36
CA HIS A 87 -3.17 8.50 -8.34
C HIS A 87 -2.30 8.67 -7.09
N ALA A 88 -0.99 8.93 -7.25
CA ALA A 88 -0.08 9.13 -6.12
C ALA A 88 -0.43 10.37 -5.30
N ALA A 89 -0.84 11.47 -5.93
CA ALA A 89 -1.32 12.67 -5.24
C ALA A 89 -2.60 12.39 -4.43
N THR A 90 -3.57 11.67 -5.01
CA THR A 90 -4.78 11.27 -4.28
C THR A 90 -4.44 10.34 -3.10
N THR A 91 -3.58 9.35 -3.32
CA THR A 91 -3.15 8.42 -2.28
C THR A 91 -2.44 9.15 -1.15
N ALA A 92 -1.48 10.02 -1.46
CA ALA A 92 -0.76 10.82 -0.47
C ALA A 92 -1.71 11.70 0.36
N ALA A 93 -2.69 12.35 -0.29
CA ALA A 93 -3.67 13.17 0.40
C ALA A 93 -4.52 12.37 1.41
N LEU A 94 -4.88 11.13 1.07
CA LEU A 94 -5.63 10.24 1.96
C LEU A 94 -4.79 9.65 3.09
N LEU A 95 -3.50 9.35 2.84
CA LEU A 95 -2.58 8.79 3.82
C LEU A 95 -2.02 9.83 4.81
N SER A 96 -1.90 11.10 4.38
CA SER A 96 -1.25 12.17 5.15
C SER A 96 -1.83 12.37 6.56
N PRO A 97 -3.15 12.35 6.81
CA PRO A 97 -3.71 12.49 8.17
C PRO A 97 -3.28 11.37 9.13
N PHE A 98 -2.86 10.22 8.60
CA PHE A 98 -2.44 9.04 9.36
C PHE A 98 -0.92 8.92 9.48
N LEU A 99 -0.16 9.88 8.95
CA LEU A 99 1.30 9.84 8.84
C LEU A 99 1.83 8.55 8.19
N MET A 100 1.05 7.94 7.30
CA MET A 100 1.46 6.72 6.63
C MET A 100 2.42 7.05 5.49
N PRO A 101 3.64 6.48 5.48
CA PRO A 101 4.58 6.65 4.39
C PRO A 101 4.04 6.11 3.06
N LEU A 102 4.22 6.92 2.01
CA LEU A 102 4.02 6.57 0.60
C LEU A 102 5.36 6.56 -0.12
#